data_AF-A0A1T5BAW6-F1
#
_entry.id   AF-A0A1T5BAW6-F1
#
_cell.length_a   1.000
_cell.length_b   1.000
_cell.length_c   1.000
_cell.angle_alpha   90.00
_cell.angle_beta   90.00
_cell.angle_gamma   90.00
#
_symmetry.space_group_name_H-M   'P 1'
#
loop_
_entity.id
_entity.type
_entity.pdbx_description
1 polymer ?
#
loop_
_entity_poly.entity_id
_entity_poly.type
_entity_poly.pdbx_seq_one_letter_code
_entity_poly.pdbx_strand_id
1 'polypeptide(L)'
;MRRHSGPNVGASLLANTRMNRSRPPRLRPAIALALWTLLSACTHPPAPLTHDAYIWQRQWTPSLRESVASSSDLVRDWRVLVAQADNDGGFHVFTPDRAALAATGRPVVFVVRIDGRLSRFDEASLVSRVVTLVRETTATAAGVEIDYDCPTARLPAYASFLRHLKGELGGVPLSITALPTWIGSPDLDTVLAVPDESVLQVHAVQAPQAGLFDPDVAIGWIADFARHTHKPFRVALPTYGSRVSWNADGTLLAVESEQGARAAGAVASELYASPVAVRGVVDRLARGRPAGLVGVAWFRLPTPEDTRAWSLATWRGVVTGKLDAPALRATLRPGTGDAAADVLIDNPGGIDAVAPVAVRLPHGCDVADGVDGYVVRRTDDGLELVSRQARPLPAHVQRPIGWARCPAGSPVTLSIRAEGAPLS
;
A
#
# COMPACT_ATOMS: atom_id res chain seq x y z
N MET A 1 -13.43 107.36 17.95
CA MET A 1 -12.34 106.99 17.03
C MET A 1 -12.26 105.47 16.99
N ARG A 2 -12.60 104.89 15.83
CA ARG A 2 -12.36 103.53 15.27
C ARG A 2 -12.34 102.34 16.26
N ARG A 3 -13.45 101.59 16.40
CA ARG A 3 -13.90 100.38 15.63
C ARG A 3 -13.14 99.11 16.10
N HIS A 4 -13.71 97.97 16.50
CA HIS A 4 -15.04 97.37 16.31
C HIS A 4 -15.34 96.29 17.40
N SER A 5 -16.56 96.32 17.99
CA SER A 5 -17.53 95.21 18.27
C SER A 5 -16.97 93.78 18.48
N GLY A 6 -17.12 93.05 19.61
CA GLY A 6 -18.30 92.76 20.47
C GLY A 6 -19.10 91.53 19.95
N PRO A 7 -19.84 90.72 20.74
CA PRO A 7 -19.66 90.24 22.14
C PRO A 7 -20.06 88.74 22.37
N ASN A 8 -19.89 88.22 23.61
CA ASN A 8 -20.75 87.26 24.35
C ASN A 8 -20.95 85.81 23.81
N VAL A 9 -21.09 84.69 24.56
CA VAL A 9 -21.66 84.32 25.87
C VAL A 9 -21.06 82.95 26.29
N GLY A 10 -21.00 82.62 27.58
CA GLY A 10 -21.27 81.22 28.00
C GLY A 10 -20.36 80.60 29.06
N ALA A 11 -20.86 80.56 30.29
CA ALA A 11 -20.35 79.81 31.44
C ALA A 11 -20.08 78.32 31.17
N SER A 12 -19.12 77.70 31.87
CA SER A 12 -19.41 76.98 33.12
C SER A 12 -18.16 76.31 33.70
N LEU A 13 -18.21 76.12 35.02
CA LEU A 13 -17.20 75.59 35.93
C LEU A 13 -16.66 74.21 35.51
N LEU A 14 -15.42 73.90 35.90
CA LEU A 14 -15.13 72.96 37.00
C LEU A 14 -13.63 72.72 37.18
N ALA A 15 -13.29 72.44 38.43
CA ALA A 15 -11.97 72.30 39.01
C ALA A 15 -11.05 71.32 38.28
N ASN A 16 -9.74 71.58 38.31
CA ASN A 16 -8.75 70.57 37.96
C ASN A 16 -7.61 70.51 38.98
N THR A 17 -7.67 69.43 39.76
CA THR A 17 -6.71 69.00 40.78
C THR A 17 -5.46 68.42 40.10
N ARG A 18 -4.27 68.75 40.60
CA ARG A 18 -2.98 68.25 40.10
C ARG A 18 -2.91 66.72 40.20
N MET A 19 -2.63 66.04 39.09
CA MET A 19 -2.25 64.63 39.05
C MET A 19 -0.78 64.44 38.67
N ASN A 20 -0.13 63.63 39.50
CA ASN A 20 1.26 63.19 39.44
C ASN A 20 1.45 62.22 38.25
N ARG A 21 2.45 62.43 37.40
CA ARG A 21 2.74 61.58 36.22
C ARG A 21 3.63 60.38 36.61
N SER A 22 3.04 59.22 36.83
CA SER A 22 3.73 57.93 36.85
C SER A 22 3.78 57.32 35.44
N ARG A 23 4.97 56.95 34.95
CA ARG A 23 5.16 56.21 33.68
C ARG A 23 4.50 54.81 33.77
N PRO A 24 3.86 54.30 32.70
CA PRO A 24 3.26 52.98 32.73
C PRO A 24 4.34 51.89 32.67
N PRO A 25 4.13 50.72 33.31
CA PRO A 25 5.07 49.61 33.28
C PRO A 25 5.03 48.91 31.91
N ARG A 26 6.20 48.47 31.42
CA ARG A 26 6.38 47.71 30.18
C ARG A 26 5.86 46.27 30.33
N LEU A 27 4.54 46.06 30.50
CA LEU A 27 3.94 44.72 30.60
C LEU A 27 3.59 44.08 29.24
N ARG A 28 3.67 44.82 28.13
CA ARG A 28 3.22 44.36 26.81
C ARG A 28 4.04 43.23 26.15
N PRO A 29 5.39 43.15 26.24
CA PRO A 29 6.12 42.08 25.55
C PRO A 29 6.04 40.73 26.27
N ALA A 30 5.90 40.70 27.60
CA ALA A 30 5.82 39.46 28.37
C ALA A 30 4.48 38.73 28.18
N ILE A 31 3.38 39.49 28.08
CA ILE A 31 2.04 38.91 27.81
C ILE A 31 1.97 38.38 26.36
N ALA A 32 2.56 39.08 25.40
CA ALA A 32 2.61 38.62 24.00
C ALA A 32 3.46 37.34 23.85
N LEU A 33 4.59 37.24 24.55
CA LEU A 33 5.44 36.05 24.55
C LEU A 33 4.77 34.86 25.24
N ALA A 34 4.07 35.10 26.37
CA ALA A 34 3.29 34.08 27.06
C ALA A 34 2.11 33.56 26.21
N LEU A 35 1.40 34.44 25.49
CA LEU A 35 0.36 34.03 24.54
C LEU A 35 0.92 33.22 23.37
N TRP A 36 2.10 33.58 22.83
CA TRP A 36 2.76 32.79 21.78
C TRP A 36 3.18 31.40 22.29
N THR A 37 3.74 31.28 23.49
CA THR A 37 4.08 29.98 24.08
C THR A 37 2.86 29.11 24.39
N LEU A 38 1.73 29.73 24.75
CA LEU A 38 0.46 29.02 25.00
C LEU A 38 -0.22 28.58 23.69
N LEU A 39 -0.04 29.32 22.60
CA LEU A 39 -0.54 28.94 21.26
C LEU A 39 0.31 27.84 20.59
N SER A 40 1.60 27.75 20.92
CA SER A 40 2.48 26.67 20.42
C SER A 40 2.38 25.36 21.23
N ALA A 41 1.77 25.37 22.42
CA ALA A 41 1.68 24.20 23.29
C ALA A 41 0.49 23.26 22.99
N CYS A 42 -0.38 23.63 22.03
CA CYS A 42 -1.60 22.87 21.69
C CYS A 42 -1.52 22.15 20.34
N THR A 43 -0.34 21.76 19.88
CA THR A 43 -0.23 20.83 18.74
C THR A 43 -0.27 19.39 19.26
N HIS A 44 -1.47 18.82 19.40
CA HIS A 44 -1.58 17.36 19.54
C HIS A 44 -0.96 16.70 18.31
N PRO A 45 -0.13 15.65 18.47
CA PRO A 45 0.34 14.90 17.32
C PRO A 45 -0.88 14.40 16.53
N PRO A 46 -0.85 14.47 15.19
CA PRO A 46 -1.95 13.98 14.38
C PRO A 46 -2.20 12.50 14.71
N ALA A 47 -3.47 12.10 14.76
CA ALA A 47 -3.86 10.70 15.01
C ALA A 47 -3.09 9.74 14.08
N PRO A 48 -2.72 8.54 14.51
CA PRO A 48 -2.02 7.58 13.64
C PRO A 48 -2.76 7.34 12.31
N LEU A 49 -2.02 7.04 11.24
CA LEU A 49 -2.65 6.62 9.98
C LEU A 49 -3.45 5.35 10.23
N THR A 50 -4.69 5.29 9.77
CA THR A 50 -5.48 4.07 9.84
C THR A 50 -5.16 3.15 8.67
N HIS A 51 -5.34 1.84 8.85
CA HIS A 51 -5.03 0.84 7.83
C HIS A 51 -6.28 0.10 7.40
N ASP A 52 -6.64 0.18 6.13
CA ASP A 52 -7.68 -0.65 5.53
C ASP A 52 -7.00 -1.79 4.74
N ALA A 53 -7.74 -2.85 4.41
CA ALA A 53 -7.20 -3.94 3.60
C ALA A 53 -8.22 -4.42 2.55
N TYR A 54 -7.76 -4.58 1.31
CA TYR A 54 -8.57 -5.11 0.22
C TYR A 54 -8.58 -6.64 0.19
N ILE A 55 -9.76 -7.19 -0.09
CA ILE A 55 -9.99 -8.61 -0.36
C ILE A 55 -10.54 -8.73 -1.77
N TRP A 56 -9.66 -9.07 -2.73
CA TRP A 56 -10.01 -9.23 -4.14
C TRP A 56 -10.43 -10.65 -4.51
N GLN A 57 -10.21 -11.61 -3.60
CA GLN A 57 -10.47 -13.01 -3.86
C GLN A 57 -11.98 -13.24 -4.03
N ARG A 58 -12.36 -13.80 -5.19
CA ARG A 58 -13.75 -14.17 -5.51
C ARG A 58 -14.21 -15.40 -4.74
N GLN A 59 -13.27 -16.23 -4.29
CA GLN A 59 -13.52 -17.44 -3.52
C GLN A 59 -12.95 -17.31 -2.11
N TRP A 60 -13.76 -17.64 -1.11
CA TRP A 60 -13.35 -17.64 0.28
C TRP A 60 -12.80 -19.01 0.68
N THR A 61 -11.48 -19.14 0.65
CA THR A 61 -10.74 -20.34 1.09
C THR A 61 -10.52 -20.34 2.61
N PRO A 62 -10.19 -21.48 3.24
CA PRO A 62 -9.80 -21.51 4.64
C PRO A 62 -8.65 -20.54 4.95
N SER A 63 -7.63 -20.48 4.08
CA SER A 63 -6.48 -19.60 4.24
C SER A 63 -6.84 -18.10 4.20
N LEU A 64 -7.81 -17.71 3.36
CA LEU A 64 -8.32 -16.34 3.36
C LEU A 64 -9.04 -16.02 4.68
N ARG A 65 -9.89 -16.92 5.18
CA ARG A 65 -10.61 -16.73 6.46
C ARG A 65 -9.64 -16.56 7.62
N GLU A 66 -8.60 -17.38 7.67
CA GLU A 66 -7.55 -17.29 8.69
C GLU A 66 -6.82 -15.95 8.61
N SER A 67 -6.47 -15.51 7.39
CA SER A 67 -5.80 -14.21 7.17
C SER A 67 -6.68 -13.04 7.62
N VAL A 68 -7.98 -13.09 7.36
CA VAL A 68 -8.95 -12.08 7.83
C VAL A 68 -9.06 -12.08 9.36
N ALA A 69 -9.24 -13.26 9.98
CA ALA A 69 -9.40 -13.38 11.43
C ALA A 69 -8.16 -12.87 12.18
N SER A 70 -6.97 -13.29 11.73
CA SER A 70 -5.67 -12.95 12.32
C SER A 70 -5.21 -11.51 12.09
N SER A 71 -5.98 -10.70 11.37
CA SER A 71 -5.62 -9.33 10.98
C SER A 71 -6.60 -8.27 11.44
N SER A 72 -7.68 -8.69 12.13
CA SER A 72 -8.72 -7.80 12.65
C SER A 72 -8.23 -6.77 13.67
N ASP A 73 -7.09 -7.02 14.32
CA ASP A 73 -6.42 -6.10 15.24
C ASP A 73 -5.75 -4.92 14.52
N LEU A 74 -5.39 -5.08 13.25
CA LEU A 74 -4.68 -4.08 12.45
C LEU A 74 -5.60 -3.30 11.50
N VAL A 75 -6.67 -3.95 11.04
CA VAL A 75 -7.55 -3.40 10.00
C VAL A 75 -8.64 -2.55 10.61
N ARG A 76 -8.77 -1.32 10.10
CA ARG A 76 -9.89 -0.42 10.35
C ARG A 76 -11.12 -0.90 9.58
N ASP A 77 -11.04 -0.88 8.24
CA ASP A 77 -12.13 -1.30 7.35
C ASP A 77 -11.67 -2.39 6.37
N TRP A 78 -12.55 -3.37 6.11
CA TRP A 78 -12.37 -4.35 5.05
C TRP A 78 -12.97 -3.83 3.75
N ARG A 79 -12.18 -3.81 2.68
CA ARG A 79 -12.62 -3.41 1.33
C ARG A 79 -12.79 -4.66 0.47
N VAL A 80 -14.02 -5.12 0.31
CA VAL A 80 -14.30 -6.48 -0.19
C VAL A 80 -14.88 -6.42 -1.59
N LEU A 81 -14.27 -7.13 -2.54
CA LEU A 81 -14.81 -7.30 -3.88
C LEU A 81 -16.16 -8.03 -3.81
N VAL A 82 -17.22 -7.35 -4.25
CA VAL A 82 -18.58 -7.92 -4.30
C VAL A 82 -19.13 -8.00 -5.72
N ALA A 83 -18.58 -7.23 -6.66
CA ALA A 83 -18.94 -7.35 -8.06
C ALA A 83 -17.84 -6.85 -9.00
N GLN A 84 -17.91 -7.31 -10.26
CA GLN A 84 -17.07 -6.84 -11.34
C GLN A 84 -17.89 -6.64 -12.62
N ALA A 85 -17.75 -5.45 -13.24
CA ALA A 85 -18.14 -5.20 -14.61
C ALA A 85 -16.96 -5.51 -15.55
N ASP A 86 -17.13 -6.46 -16.48
CA ASP A 86 -16.12 -6.82 -17.47
C ASP A 86 -16.18 -5.93 -18.73
N ASN A 87 -15.28 -6.19 -19.68
CA ASN A 87 -15.15 -5.41 -20.91
C ASN A 87 -16.36 -5.44 -21.84
N ASP A 88 -17.13 -6.53 -21.79
CA ASP A 88 -18.32 -6.75 -22.61
C ASP A 88 -19.59 -6.19 -21.93
N GLY A 89 -19.44 -5.60 -20.73
CA GLY A 89 -20.54 -5.09 -19.93
C GLY A 89 -21.24 -6.16 -19.08
N GLY A 90 -20.67 -7.36 -18.99
CA GLY A 90 -21.12 -8.40 -18.08
C GLY A 90 -20.89 -7.96 -16.63
N PHE A 91 -21.91 -8.14 -15.77
CA PHE A 91 -21.85 -7.77 -14.36
C PHE A 91 -21.90 -9.02 -13.48
N HIS A 92 -20.77 -9.37 -12.90
CA HIS A 92 -20.57 -10.57 -12.11
C HIS A 92 -20.62 -10.23 -10.63
N VAL A 93 -21.52 -10.88 -9.89
CA VAL A 93 -21.65 -10.70 -8.43
C VAL A 93 -20.94 -11.84 -7.70
N PHE A 94 -20.22 -11.51 -6.63
CA PHE A 94 -19.51 -12.45 -5.77
C PHE A 94 -20.07 -12.41 -4.35
N THR A 95 -20.18 -13.58 -3.72
CA THR A 95 -20.74 -13.68 -2.36
C THR A 95 -19.61 -13.75 -1.33
N PRO A 96 -19.39 -12.70 -0.53
CA PRO A 96 -18.38 -12.74 0.52
C PRO A 96 -18.81 -13.63 1.70
N ASP A 97 -17.84 -14.15 2.45
CA ASP A 97 -18.12 -14.89 3.68
C ASP A 97 -18.52 -13.93 4.81
N ARG A 98 -19.84 -13.77 4.98
CA ARG A 98 -20.44 -12.84 5.94
C ARG A 98 -20.10 -13.19 7.38
N ALA A 99 -20.03 -14.47 7.72
CA ALA A 99 -19.75 -14.91 9.08
C ALA A 99 -18.30 -14.58 9.44
N ALA A 100 -17.36 -14.84 8.53
CA ALA A 100 -15.96 -14.48 8.72
C ALA A 100 -15.79 -12.96 8.88
N LEU A 101 -16.44 -12.14 8.03
CA LEU A 101 -16.38 -10.69 8.12
C LEU A 101 -17.01 -10.16 9.42
N ALA A 102 -18.20 -10.64 9.79
CA ALA A 102 -18.88 -10.22 11.01
C ALA A 102 -18.07 -10.55 12.28
N ALA A 103 -17.39 -11.70 12.30
CA ALA A 103 -16.53 -12.12 13.41
C ALA A 103 -15.35 -11.16 13.66
N THR A 104 -14.96 -10.34 12.67
CA THR A 104 -13.90 -9.34 12.85
C THR A 104 -14.36 -8.12 13.64
N GLY A 105 -15.67 -7.85 13.71
CA GLY A 105 -16.21 -6.63 14.31
C GLY A 105 -15.81 -5.34 13.58
N ARG A 106 -15.29 -5.43 12.35
CA ARG A 106 -14.85 -4.27 11.55
C ARG A 106 -15.86 -3.92 10.45
N PRO A 107 -15.98 -2.63 10.09
CA PRO A 107 -16.80 -2.21 8.96
C PRO A 107 -16.36 -2.85 7.64
N VAL A 108 -17.33 -3.06 6.74
CA VAL A 108 -17.12 -3.63 5.41
C VAL A 108 -17.55 -2.63 4.34
N VAL A 109 -16.61 -2.22 3.50
CA VAL A 109 -16.84 -1.42 2.29
C VAL A 109 -16.97 -2.38 1.12
N PHE A 110 -18.08 -2.28 0.38
CA PHE A 110 -18.33 -3.08 -0.81
C PHE A 110 -17.62 -2.48 -2.01
N VAL A 111 -16.69 -3.22 -2.60
CA VAL A 111 -15.95 -2.79 -3.78
C VAL A 111 -16.58 -3.39 -5.03
N VAL A 112 -16.92 -2.51 -5.98
CA VAL A 112 -17.34 -2.87 -7.33
C VAL A 112 -16.22 -2.51 -8.29
N ARG A 113 -15.62 -3.51 -8.92
CA ARG A 113 -14.58 -3.32 -9.93
C ARG A 113 -15.19 -3.07 -11.30
N ILE A 114 -14.61 -2.16 -12.05
CA ILE A 114 -15.02 -1.81 -13.41
C ILE A 114 -13.78 -1.90 -14.30
N ASP A 115 -13.82 -2.71 -15.36
CA ASP A 115 -12.69 -2.83 -16.28
C ASP A 115 -12.48 -1.54 -17.09
N GLY A 116 -11.24 -1.06 -17.14
CA GLY A 116 -10.83 0.13 -17.87
C GLY A 116 -11.11 0.08 -19.38
N ARG A 117 -11.26 -1.12 -19.96
CA ARG A 117 -11.50 -1.32 -21.40
C ARG A 117 -12.96 -1.59 -21.75
N LEU A 118 -13.90 -1.24 -20.88
CA LEU A 118 -15.34 -1.28 -21.15
C LEU A 118 -15.67 -0.75 -22.56
N SER A 119 -16.20 -1.65 -23.39
CA SER A 119 -16.60 -1.37 -24.77
C SER A 119 -17.66 -0.27 -24.84
N ARG A 120 -18.64 -0.33 -23.93
CA ARG A 120 -19.70 0.67 -23.76
C ARG A 120 -19.89 1.00 -22.29
N PHE A 121 -19.88 2.30 -21.97
CA PHE A 121 -20.17 2.77 -20.63
C PHE A 121 -21.67 3.11 -20.50
N ASP A 122 -22.47 2.13 -20.09
CA ASP A 122 -23.91 2.31 -19.84
C ASP A 122 -24.15 2.74 -18.38
N GLU A 123 -24.18 4.06 -18.17
CA GLU A 123 -24.31 4.67 -16.84
C GLU A 123 -25.54 4.18 -16.07
N ALA A 124 -26.72 4.22 -16.70
CA ALA A 124 -27.98 3.89 -16.03
C ALA A 124 -28.04 2.40 -15.62
N SER A 125 -27.55 1.52 -16.49
CA SER A 125 -27.46 0.08 -16.20
C SER A 125 -26.49 -0.18 -15.03
N LEU A 126 -25.31 0.44 -15.03
CA LEU A 126 -24.33 0.27 -13.96
C LEU A 126 -24.84 0.80 -12.62
N VAL A 127 -25.43 2.00 -12.59
CA VAL A 127 -26.02 2.56 -11.36
C VAL A 127 -27.08 1.61 -10.81
N SER A 128 -28.03 1.18 -11.64
CA SER A 128 -29.10 0.28 -11.24
C SER A 128 -28.56 -1.03 -10.64
N ARG A 129 -27.54 -1.63 -11.26
CA ARG A 129 -26.92 -2.88 -10.78
C ARG A 129 -26.19 -2.72 -9.45
N VAL A 130 -25.42 -1.64 -9.28
CA VAL A 130 -24.72 -1.36 -8.02
C VAL A 130 -25.71 -1.09 -6.89
N VAL A 131 -26.73 -0.28 -7.14
CA VAL A 131 -27.77 0.04 -6.14
C VAL A 131 -28.55 -1.21 -5.73
N THR A 132 -28.92 -2.05 -6.71
CA THR A 132 -29.59 -3.33 -6.46
C THR A 132 -28.71 -4.23 -5.60
N LEU A 133 -27.43 -4.39 -5.95
CA LEU A 133 -26.47 -5.19 -5.18
C LEU A 133 -26.39 -4.73 -3.72
N VAL A 134 -26.31 -3.41 -3.48
CA VAL A 134 -26.21 -2.84 -2.13
C VAL A 134 -27.49 -3.07 -1.33
N ARG A 135 -28.67 -2.93 -1.96
CA ARG A 135 -29.98 -3.11 -1.30
C ARG A 135 -30.32 -4.57 -1.01
N GLU A 136 -30.00 -5.47 -1.93
CA GLU A 136 -30.34 -6.90 -1.81
C GLU A 136 -29.36 -7.67 -0.91
N THR A 137 -28.19 -7.10 -0.66
CA THR A 137 -27.21 -7.71 0.23
C THR A 137 -27.69 -7.63 1.68
N THR A 138 -27.91 -8.77 2.33
CA THR A 138 -28.36 -8.85 3.75
C THR A 138 -27.35 -8.33 4.79
N ALA A 139 -26.21 -7.79 4.36
CA ALA A 139 -25.16 -7.26 5.21
C ALA A 139 -25.12 -5.77 4.97
N THR A 140 -25.13 -4.99 6.05
CA THR A 140 -25.07 -3.54 5.97
C THR A 140 -23.68 -3.13 5.49
N ALA A 141 -23.61 -2.62 4.27
CA ALA A 141 -22.40 -1.98 3.75
C ALA A 141 -22.10 -0.73 4.59
N ALA A 142 -20.88 -0.63 5.11
CA ALA A 142 -20.40 0.61 5.74
C ALA A 142 -20.06 1.69 4.71
N GLY A 143 -19.89 1.29 3.45
CA GLY A 143 -19.66 2.16 2.30
C GLY A 143 -19.65 1.34 1.01
N VAL A 144 -19.67 2.04 -0.12
CA VAL A 144 -19.49 1.47 -1.45
C VAL A 144 -18.29 2.14 -2.10
N GLU A 145 -17.40 1.34 -2.66
CA GLU A 145 -16.27 1.80 -3.44
C GLU A 145 -16.41 1.40 -4.90
N ILE A 146 -16.15 2.35 -5.80
CA ILE A 146 -15.96 2.04 -7.21
C ILE A 146 -14.47 1.97 -7.50
N ASP A 147 -14.00 0.77 -7.83
CA ASP A 147 -12.67 0.55 -8.36
C ASP A 147 -12.72 0.54 -9.89
N TYR A 148 -12.48 1.69 -10.52
CA TYR A 148 -12.51 1.82 -11.98
C TYR A 148 -11.13 2.20 -12.51
N ASP A 149 -10.55 1.32 -13.33
CA ASP A 149 -9.35 1.60 -14.14
C ASP A 149 -9.66 2.61 -15.27
N CYS A 150 -10.27 3.74 -14.92
CA CYS A 150 -10.85 4.71 -15.85
C CYS A 150 -9.75 5.36 -16.70
N PRO A 151 -9.84 5.27 -18.04
CA PRO A 151 -8.98 6.06 -18.92
C PRO A 151 -9.18 7.56 -18.64
N THR A 152 -8.10 8.34 -18.60
CA THR A 152 -8.16 9.78 -18.30
C THR A 152 -9.17 10.54 -19.17
N ALA A 153 -9.32 10.15 -20.44
CA ALA A 153 -10.28 10.75 -21.38
C ALA A 153 -11.77 10.47 -21.03
N ARG A 154 -12.06 9.53 -20.12
CA ARG A 154 -13.43 9.18 -19.68
C ARG A 154 -13.80 9.77 -18.33
N LEU A 155 -12.92 10.54 -17.69
CA LEU A 155 -13.19 11.17 -16.39
C LEU A 155 -14.49 12.01 -16.36
N PRO A 156 -14.87 12.78 -17.40
CA PRO A 156 -16.16 13.47 -17.41
C PRO A 156 -17.36 12.51 -17.30
N ALA A 157 -17.35 11.41 -18.05
CA ALA A 157 -18.40 10.39 -17.99
C ALA A 157 -18.41 9.68 -16.64
N TYR A 158 -17.23 9.44 -16.07
CA TYR A 158 -17.12 8.85 -14.74
C TYR A 158 -17.68 9.77 -13.64
N ALA A 159 -17.42 11.08 -13.69
CA ALA A 159 -18.00 12.05 -12.76
C ALA A 159 -19.53 12.13 -12.87
N SER A 160 -20.11 11.96 -14.07
CA SER A 160 -21.56 11.84 -14.27
C SER A 160 -22.11 10.62 -13.53
N PHE A 161 -21.53 9.45 -13.82
CA PHE A 161 -21.88 8.19 -13.16
C PHE A 161 -21.80 8.25 -11.63
N LEU A 162 -20.71 8.78 -11.08
CA LEU A 162 -20.54 8.88 -9.63
C LEU A 162 -21.61 9.77 -8.98
N ARG A 163 -22.03 10.88 -9.63
CA ARG A 163 -23.07 11.76 -9.08
C ARG A 163 -24.42 11.07 -9.04
N HIS A 164 -24.77 10.36 -10.12
CA HIS A 164 -26.00 9.59 -10.19
C HIS A 164 -25.99 8.47 -9.16
N LEU A 165 -24.91 7.68 -9.09
CA LEU A 165 -24.76 6.62 -8.10
C LEU A 165 -24.89 7.15 -6.67
N LYS A 166 -24.20 8.25 -6.33
CA LYS A 166 -24.25 8.86 -4.99
C LYS A 166 -25.67 9.25 -4.60
N GLY A 167 -26.47 9.77 -5.53
CA GLY A 167 -27.86 10.12 -5.30
C GLY A 167 -28.74 8.91 -4.94
N GLU A 168 -28.49 7.78 -5.57
CA GLU A 168 -29.29 6.55 -5.40
C GLU A 168 -28.87 5.67 -4.20
N LEU A 169 -27.65 5.89 -3.66
CA LEU A 169 -27.10 5.15 -2.52
C LEU A 169 -27.75 5.50 -1.17
N GLY A 170 -28.63 6.49 -1.10
CA GLY A 170 -29.47 6.73 0.08
C GLY A 170 -28.70 7.04 1.37
N GLY A 171 -27.52 7.67 1.26
CA GLY A 171 -26.67 8.04 2.40
C GLY A 171 -25.56 7.05 2.73
N VAL A 172 -25.47 5.89 2.04
CA VAL A 172 -24.29 5.02 2.12
C VAL A 172 -23.08 5.78 1.56
N PRO A 173 -21.96 5.90 2.32
CA PRO A 173 -20.77 6.60 1.85
C PRO A 173 -20.22 6.02 0.55
N LEU A 174 -19.81 6.89 -0.37
CA LEU A 174 -19.21 6.51 -1.65
C LEU A 174 -17.72 6.82 -1.62
N SER A 175 -16.86 5.84 -1.92
CA SER A 175 -15.45 6.06 -2.22
C SER A 175 -15.10 5.62 -3.64
N ILE A 176 -13.93 6.04 -4.11
CA ILE A 176 -13.37 5.58 -5.39
C ILE A 176 -11.89 5.25 -5.23
N THR A 177 -11.40 4.35 -6.08
CA THR A 177 -9.97 4.33 -6.37
C THR A 177 -9.64 5.41 -7.40
N ALA A 178 -8.45 5.99 -7.27
CA ALA A 178 -7.95 7.02 -8.16
C ALA A 178 -6.56 6.66 -8.68
N LEU A 179 -6.30 6.94 -9.96
CA LEU A 179 -5.04 6.62 -10.61
C LEU A 179 -4.11 7.84 -10.68
N PRO A 180 -2.79 7.68 -10.50
CA PRO A 180 -1.82 8.77 -10.67
C PRO A 180 -1.86 9.40 -12.07
N THR A 181 -2.28 8.66 -13.10
CA THR A 181 -2.44 9.16 -14.48
C THR A 181 -3.51 10.24 -14.61
N TRP A 182 -4.38 10.42 -13.61
CA TRP A 182 -5.41 11.46 -13.61
C TRP A 182 -4.90 12.81 -13.11
N ILE A 183 -3.75 12.86 -12.41
CA ILE A 183 -3.21 14.08 -11.76
C ILE A 183 -3.04 15.24 -12.75
N GLY A 184 -2.66 14.97 -13.99
CA GLY A 184 -2.53 15.99 -15.03
C GLY A 184 -3.83 16.37 -15.74
N SER A 185 -4.97 15.78 -15.38
CA SER A 185 -6.25 16.00 -16.08
C SER A 185 -6.97 17.24 -15.55
N PRO A 186 -7.54 18.10 -16.42
CA PRO A 186 -8.41 19.19 -15.98
C PRO A 186 -9.71 18.69 -15.32
N ASP A 187 -10.08 17.42 -15.55
CA ASP A 187 -11.32 16.83 -15.03
C ASP A 187 -11.17 16.22 -13.63
N LEU A 188 -9.95 16.11 -13.09
CA LEU A 188 -9.69 15.43 -11.83
C LEU A 188 -10.50 16.02 -10.67
N ASP A 189 -10.46 17.34 -10.48
CA ASP A 189 -11.15 18.01 -9.37
C ASP A 189 -12.67 17.77 -9.43
N THR A 190 -13.23 17.72 -10.64
CA THR A 190 -14.65 17.43 -10.86
C THR A 190 -15.02 16.02 -10.40
N VAL A 191 -14.15 15.03 -10.65
CA VAL A 191 -14.34 13.65 -10.19
C VAL A 191 -14.21 13.57 -8.66
N LEU A 192 -13.15 14.16 -8.08
CA LEU A 192 -12.87 14.11 -6.64
C LEU A 192 -13.89 14.87 -5.78
N ALA A 193 -14.61 15.83 -6.35
CA ALA A 193 -15.68 16.53 -5.66
C ALA A 193 -16.88 15.62 -5.30
N VAL A 194 -17.06 14.48 -5.97
CA VAL A 194 -18.24 13.62 -5.82
C VAL A 194 -18.16 12.64 -4.63
N PRO A 195 -17.16 11.72 -4.55
CA PRO A 195 -17.10 10.70 -3.50
C PRO A 195 -16.84 11.32 -2.13
N ASP A 196 -17.17 10.64 -1.04
CA ASP A 196 -16.90 11.06 0.34
C ASP A 196 -15.44 10.85 0.74
N GLU A 197 -14.77 9.86 0.14
CA GLU A 197 -13.34 9.56 0.31
C GLU A 197 -12.74 9.09 -1.04
N SER A 198 -11.44 9.23 -1.24
CA SER A 198 -10.73 8.65 -2.39
C SER A 198 -9.52 7.82 -1.96
N VAL A 199 -9.15 6.81 -2.75
CA VAL A 199 -7.95 5.99 -2.53
C VAL A 199 -7.01 6.09 -3.73
N LEU A 200 -5.90 6.81 -3.58
CA LEU A 200 -4.89 6.95 -4.63
C LEU A 200 -4.05 5.67 -4.75
N GLN A 201 -4.07 5.03 -5.92
CA GLN A 201 -3.31 3.82 -6.21
C GLN A 201 -1.90 4.14 -6.72
N VAL A 202 -0.91 4.13 -5.83
CA VAL A 202 0.49 4.46 -6.15
C VAL A 202 1.36 3.25 -6.50
N HIS A 203 0.74 2.12 -6.83
CA HIS A 203 1.42 0.86 -7.11
C HIS A 203 1.35 0.45 -8.59
N ALA A 204 1.13 1.42 -9.49
CA ALA A 204 1.15 1.19 -10.92
C ALA A 204 2.59 1.04 -11.44
N VAL A 205 2.85 -0.03 -12.20
CA VAL A 205 4.12 -0.25 -12.91
C VAL A 205 4.22 0.80 -14.03
N GLN A 206 4.82 1.96 -13.75
CA GLN A 206 5.05 2.99 -14.78
C GLN A 206 6.08 2.53 -15.82
N ALA A 207 7.07 1.78 -15.38
CA ALA A 207 8.14 1.25 -16.21
C ALA A 207 8.65 -0.03 -15.53
N PRO A 208 8.49 -1.21 -16.13
CA PRO A 208 8.91 -2.44 -15.48
C PRO A 208 10.43 -2.55 -15.28
N GLN A 209 11.23 -1.68 -15.91
CA GLN A 209 12.68 -1.55 -15.65
C GLN A 209 13.00 -0.81 -14.34
N ALA A 210 12.05 -0.05 -13.78
CA ALA A 210 12.21 0.72 -12.54
C ALA A 210 11.75 -0.04 -11.28
N GLY A 211 11.30 -1.30 -11.43
CA GLY A 211 10.72 -2.09 -10.34
C GLY A 211 9.20 -1.95 -10.21
N LEU A 212 8.59 -2.72 -9.30
CA LEU A 212 7.14 -2.72 -9.07
C LEU A 212 6.67 -1.45 -8.34
N PHE A 213 7.53 -0.89 -7.49
CA PHE A 213 7.20 0.22 -6.62
C PHE A 213 8.43 1.09 -6.38
N ASP A 214 8.33 2.37 -6.75
CA ASP A 214 9.32 3.39 -6.45
C ASP A 214 8.78 4.30 -5.33
N PRO A 215 9.42 4.30 -4.14
CA PRO A 215 9.01 5.13 -3.01
C PRO A 215 8.96 6.63 -3.29
N ASP A 216 9.89 7.16 -4.08
CA ASP A 216 10.02 8.60 -4.29
C ASP A 216 8.99 9.09 -5.31
N VAL A 217 8.76 8.31 -6.37
CA VAL A 217 7.64 8.54 -7.30
C VAL A 217 6.31 8.48 -6.57
N ALA A 218 6.10 7.47 -5.72
CA ALA A 218 4.87 7.33 -4.94
C ALA A 218 4.64 8.55 -4.04
N ILE A 219 5.66 9.03 -3.34
CA ILE A 219 5.57 10.24 -2.52
C ILE A 219 5.23 11.48 -3.36
N GLY A 220 5.84 11.62 -4.55
CA GLY A 220 5.53 12.70 -5.49
C GLY A 220 4.06 12.72 -5.89
N TRP A 221 3.53 11.58 -6.33
CA TRP A 221 2.11 11.45 -6.67
C TRP A 221 1.16 11.76 -5.51
N ILE A 222 1.50 11.31 -4.30
CA ILE A 222 0.68 11.58 -3.11
C ILE A 222 0.66 13.08 -2.83
N ALA A 223 1.81 13.74 -2.90
CA ALA A 223 1.91 15.18 -2.70
C ALA A 223 1.15 15.97 -3.78
N ASP A 224 1.19 15.50 -5.03
CA ASP A 224 0.47 16.12 -6.14
C ASP A 224 -1.04 15.95 -6.00
N PHE A 225 -1.50 14.73 -5.77
CA PHE A 225 -2.92 14.42 -5.57
C PHE A 225 -3.53 15.18 -4.38
N ALA A 226 -2.76 15.35 -3.29
CA ALA A 226 -3.20 16.11 -2.12
C ALA A 226 -3.52 17.59 -2.41
N ARG A 227 -3.03 18.15 -3.55
CA ARG A 227 -3.40 19.51 -3.97
C ARG A 227 -4.77 19.59 -4.65
N HIS A 228 -5.29 18.46 -5.14
CA HIS A 228 -6.55 18.36 -5.88
C HIS A 228 -7.73 17.96 -5.00
N THR A 229 -7.51 17.09 -4.01
CA THR A 229 -8.60 16.65 -3.12
C THR A 229 -8.87 17.63 -1.98
N HIS A 230 -10.14 17.91 -1.74
CA HIS A 230 -10.63 18.64 -0.56
C HIS A 230 -11.34 17.73 0.44
N LYS A 231 -11.37 16.43 0.16
CA LYS A 231 -11.98 15.40 1.01
C LYS A 231 -10.92 14.44 1.54
N PRO A 232 -11.21 13.69 2.61
CA PRO A 232 -10.33 12.66 3.11
C PRO A 232 -9.88 11.73 1.98
N PHE A 233 -8.62 11.32 2.02
CA PHE A 233 -8.11 10.33 1.10
C PHE A 233 -7.14 9.37 1.76
N ARG A 234 -6.96 8.23 1.12
CA ARG A 234 -6.01 7.18 1.50
C ARG A 234 -5.09 6.88 0.34
N VAL A 235 -4.01 6.19 0.64
CA VAL A 235 -3.06 5.71 -0.36
C VAL A 235 -3.10 4.20 -0.41
N ALA A 236 -3.29 3.63 -1.59
CA ALA A 236 -3.20 2.19 -1.79
C ALA A 236 -1.75 1.76 -2.04
N LEU A 237 -1.18 1.05 -1.07
CA LEU A 237 0.19 0.52 -1.12
C LEU A 237 0.21 -0.97 -1.47
N PRO A 238 1.23 -1.44 -2.20
CA PRO A 238 1.32 -2.83 -2.60
C PRO A 238 1.80 -3.71 -1.45
N THR A 239 1.35 -4.95 -1.48
CA THR A 239 1.72 -6.06 -0.57
C THR A 239 2.10 -7.31 -1.37
N TYR A 240 2.44 -7.14 -2.64
CA TYR A 240 2.64 -8.23 -3.59
C TYR A 240 3.80 -7.95 -4.54
N GLY A 241 4.18 -8.99 -5.28
CA GLY A 241 5.05 -8.93 -6.45
C GLY A 241 4.29 -9.17 -7.74
N SER A 242 4.75 -8.60 -8.85
CA SER A 242 4.22 -8.82 -10.21
C SER A 242 5.26 -9.52 -11.06
N ARG A 243 4.84 -10.47 -11.89
CA ARG A 243 5.73 -11.10 -12.86
C ARG A 243 5.75 -10.27 -14.12
N VAL A 244 6.94 -9.87 -14.55
CA VAL A 244 7.12 -9.15 -15.80
C VAL A 244 7.85 -10.03 -16.79
N SER A 245 7.21 -10.31 -17.91
CA SER A 245 7.79 -11.05 -19.03
C SER A 245 8.32 -10.05 -20.06
N TRP A 246 9.57 -10.21 -20.48
CA TRP A 246 10.21 -9.43 -21.54
C TRP A 246 10.42 -10.27 -22.80
N ASN A 247 10.29 -9.65 -23.96
CA ASN A 247 10.73 -10.19 -25.24
C ASN A 247 12.27 -10.30 -25.27
N ALA A 248 12.80 -11.12 -26.17
CA ALA A 248 14.24 -11.29 -26.37
C ALA A 248 14.97 -9.99 -26.80
N ASP A 249 14.24 -8.99 -27.29
CA ASP A 249 14.73 -7.66 -27.65
C ASP A 249 14.68 -6.63 -26.49
N GLY A 250 14.27 -7.07 -25.28
CA GLY A 250 14.17 -6.22 -24.10
C GLY A 250 12.88 -5.40 -24.01
N THR A 251 11.93 -5.57 -24.94
CA THR A 251 10.60 -4.92 -24.86
C THR A 251 9.66 -5.69 -23.93
N LEU A 252 8.76 -4.98 -23.27
CA LEU A 252 7.80 -5.56 -22.33
C LEU A 252 6.79 -6.45 -23.06
N LEU A 253 6.72 -7.73 -22.72
CA LEU A 253 5.78 -8.68 -23.30
C LEU A 253 4.48 -8.77 -22.48
N ALA A 254 4.57 -8.86 -21.15
CA ALA A 254 3.40 -8.94 -20.27
C ALA A 254 3.74 -8.55 -18.83
N VAL A 255 2.78 -7.93 -18.12
CA VAL A 255 2.81 -7.76 -16.66
C VAL A 255 1.68 -8.61 -16.08
N GLU A 256 2.04 -9.65 -15.35
CA GLU A 256 1.12 -10.60 -14.71
C GLU A 256 1.06 -10.29 -13.21
N SER A 257 0.04 -9.55 -12.79
CA SER A 257 -0.22 -9.25 -11.37
C SER A 257 -1.22 -10.24 -10.73
N GLU A 258 -2.00 -10.96 -11.54
CA GLU A 258 -3.13 -11.79 -11.05
C GLU A 258 -3.29 -13.15 -11.77
N GLN A 259 -3.15 -13.24 -13.11
CA GLN A 259 -3.34 -14.49 -13.87
C GLN A 259 -2.03 -15.02 -14.46
N GLY A 260 -1.78 -16.32 -14.33
CA GLY A 260 -0.59 -16.98 -14.87
C GLY A 260 -0.78 -17.35 -16.33
N ALA A 261 -0.34 -16.48 -17.23
CA ALA A 261 -0.21 -16.81 -18.65
C ALA A 261 1.25 -17.20 -18.92
N ARG A 262 1.53 -18.48 -19.17
CA ARG A 262 2.88 -18.92 -19.58
C ARG A 262 3.18 -18.42 -21.00
N ALA A 263 3.80 -17.25 -21.13
CA ALA A 263 4.47 -16.87 -22.38
C ALA A 263 5.76 -17.72 -22.53
N ALA A 264 5.76 -18.66 -23.48
CA ALA A 264 6.92 -19.46 -23.80
C ALA A 264 8.00 -18.59 -24.48
N GLY A 265 9.25 -18.63 -23.99
CA GLY A 265 10.38 -17.94 -24.59
C GLY A 265 10.71 -16.54 -24.04
N ALA A 266 9.97 -16.05 -23.04
CA ALA A 266 10.21 -14.74 -22.42
C ALA A 266 11.09 -14.85 -21.16
N VAL A 267 12.02 -13.89 -20.97
CA VAL A 267 12.74 -13.73 -19.70
C VAL A 267 11.77 -13.09 -18.72
N ALA A 268 11.31 -13.86 -17.74
CA ALA A 268 10.41 -13.37 -16.70
C ALA A 268 11.23 -12.93 -15.47
N SER A 269 11.00 -11.71 -14.97
CA SER A 269 11.49 -11.25 -13.67
C SER A 269 10.31 -11.07 -12.73
N GLU A 270 10.35 -11.66 -11.54
CA GLU A 270 9.42 -11.30 -10.47
C GLU A 270 9.87 -9.96 -9.89
N LEU A 271 9.05 -8.92 -10.06
CA LEU A 271 9.25 -7.64 -9.40
C LEU A 271 8.54 -7.71 -8.04
N TYR A 272 9.29 -7.65 -6.95
CA TYR A 272 8.77 -7.75 -5.59
C TYR A 272 8.82 -6.38 -4.90
N ALA A 273 7.71 -5.92 -4.32
CA ALA A 273 7.72 -4.68 -3.54
C ALA A 273 8.51 -4.90 -2.24
N SER A 274 9.63 -4.22 -2.06
CA SER A 274 10.45 -4.36 -0.84
C SER A 274 9.66 -3.91 0.40
N PRO A 275 9.49 -4.77 1.43
CA PRO A 275 8.78 -4.42 2.67
C PRO A 275 9.41 -3.21 3.38
N VAL A 276 10.74 -3.11 3.34
CA VAL A 276 11.50 -1.99 3.92
C VAL A 276 11.23 -0.69 3.14
N ALA A 277 11.20 -0.75 1.81
CA ALA A 277 10.94 0.42 0.97
C ALA A 277 9.52 0.96 1.16
N VAL A 278 8.52 0.08 1.15
CA VAL A 278 7.11 0.44 1.39
C VAL A 278 6.93 0.98 2.81
N ARG A 279 7.57 0.36 3.81
CA ARG A 279 7.55 0.90 5.18
C ARG A 279 8.14 2.31 5.26
N GLY A 280 9.24 2.56 4.54
CA GLY A 280 9.84 3.88 4.43
C GLY A 280 8.87 4.94 3.90
N VAL A 281 7.94 4.57 3.00
CA VAL A 281 6.84 5.45 2.56
C VAL A 281 5.84 5.70 3.68
N VAL A 282 5.36 4.67 4.36
CA VAL A 282 4.44 4.81 5.51
C VAL A 282 5.02 5.74 6.58
N ASP A 283 6.30 5.57 6.91
CA ASP A 283 7.00 6.41 7.88
C ASP A 283 7.14 7.86 7.42
N ARG A 284 7.41 8.08 6.13
CA ARG A 284 7.44 9.44 5.55
C ARG A 284 6.07 10.11 5.62
N LEU A 285 5.00 9.39 5.28
CA LEU A 285 3.62 9.87 5.38
C LEU A 285 3.17 10.13 6.82
N ALA A 286 3.66 9.34 7.78
CA ALA A 286 3.39 9.57 9.20
C ALA A 286 4.08 10.84 9.73
N ARG A 287 5.32 11.13 9.28
CA ARG A 287 6.08 12.33 9.69
C ARG A 287 5.66 13.61 8.97
N GLY A 288 5.36 13.53 7.68
CA GLY A 288 5.06 14.66 6.80
C GLY A 288 3.72 14.49 6.11
N ARG A 289 2.65 14.31 6.90
CA ARG A 289 1.32 13.98 6.40
C ARG A 289 0.73 15.09 5.52
N PRO A 290 0.43 14.84 4.23
CA PRO A 290 -0.29 15.80 3.40
C PRO A 290 -1.72 16.05 3.93
N ALA A 291 -2.25 17.24 3.67
CA ALA A 291 -3.61 17.60 4.09
C ALA A 291 -4.64 16.61 3.52
N GLY A 292 -5.57 16.15 4.35
CA GLY A 292 -6.61 15.20 3.96
C GLY A 292 -6.19 13.72 3.95
N LEU A 293 -4.90 13.39 4.09
CA LEU A 293 -4.48 11.98 4.18
C LEU A 293 -4.92 11.39 5.52
N VAL A 294 -5.78 10.37 5.50
CA VAL A 294 -6.31 9.72 6.72
C VAL A 294 -5.74 8.33 6.95
N GLY A 295 -5.19 7.67 5.92
CA GLY A 295 -4.71 6.30 6.08
C GLY A 295 -4.08 5.65 4.86
N VAL A 296 -3.75 4.38 5.03
CA VAL A 296 -3.26 3.47 3.99
C VAL A 296 -4.34 2.43 3.73
N ALA A 297 -4.54 2.04 2.48
CA ALA A 297 -5.36 0.89 2.11
C ALA A 297 -4.44 -0.17 1.48
N TRP A 298 -4.19 -1.27 2.17
CA TRP A 298 -3.32 -2.32 1.65
C TRP A 298 -3.98 -3.02 0.49
N PHE A 299 -3.39 -2.87 -0.70
CA PHE A 299 -4.08 -3.21 -1.95
C PHE A 299 -4.39 -4.70 -2.06
N ARG A 300 -3.75 -5.59 -1.30
CA ARG A 300 -4.10 -7.01 -1.28
C ARG A 300 -3.83 -7.59 0.08
N LEU A 301 -4.84 -8.15 0.75
CA LEU A 301 -4.61 -8.91 1.97
C LEU A 301 -3.76 -10.13 1.61
N PRO A 302 -2.57 -10.31 2.21
CA PRO A 302 -1.77 -11.49 1.93
C PRO A 302 -2.40 -12.73 2.55
N THR A 303 -2.28 -13.86 1.85
CA THR A 303 -2.72 -15.17 2.35
C THR A 303 -1.60 -16.20 2.18
N PRO A 304 -1.56 -17.26 2.99
CA PRO A 304 -0.57 -18.35 2.85
C PRO A 304 -0.55 -19.01 1.46
N GLU A 305 -1.70 -19.05 0.78
CA GLU A 305 -1.84 -19.62 -0.58
C GLU A 305 -1.25 -18.71 -1.66
N ASP A 306 -1.12 -17.41 -1.38
CA ASP A 306 -0.69 -16.42 -2.34
C ASP A 306 0.84 -16.26 -2.35
N THR A 307 1.50 -17.17 -3.04
CA THR A 307 2.97 -17.18 -3.16
C THR A 307 3.58 -15.96 -3.88
N ARG A 308 2.74 -15.05 -4.41
CA ARG A 308 3.17 -13.78 -5.03
C ARG A 308 2.92 -12.57 -4.12
N ALA A 309 2.23 -12.76 -3.00
CA ALA A 309 2.11 -11.74 -1.97
C ALA A 309 3.26 -11.84 -0.96
N TRP A 310 3.43 -10.79 -0.15
CA TRP A 310 4.17 -10.91 1.09
C TRP A 310 3.60 -12.02 1.97
N SER A 311 4.41 -12.60 2.86
CA SER A 311 3.81 -13.36 3.96
C SER A 311 2.95 -12.45 4.83
N LEU A 312 1.98 -13.05 5.52
CA LEU A 312 1.16 -12.33 6.47
C LEU A 312 2.00 -11.70 7.59
N ALA A 313 3.05 -12.40 8.06
CA ALA A 313 3.97 -11.89 9.06
C ALA A 313 4.69 -10.61 8.59
N THR A 314 5.18 -10.59 7.35
CA THR A 314 5.79 -9.40 6.73
C THR A 314 4.84 -8.23 6.71
N TRP A 315 3.61 -8.43 6.23
CA TRP A 315 2.62 -7.36 6.19
C TRP A 315 2.29 -6.82 7.59
N ARG A 316 2.09 -7.72 8.57
CA ARG A 316 1.89 -7.31 9.97
C ARG A 316 3.10 -6.53 10.50
N GLY A 317 4.32 -6.94 10.19
CA GLY A 317 5.55 -6.22 10.56
C GLY A 317 5.61 -4.81 9.96
N VAL A 318 5.24 -4.67 8.69
CA VAL A 318 5.17 -3.37 7.99
C VAL A 318 4.11 -2.47 8.63
N VAL A 319 2.91 -2.98 8.89
CA VAL A 319 1.81 -2.21 9.52
C VAL A 319 2.16 -1.77 10.94
N THR A 320 2.70 -2.69 11.74
CA THR A 320 2.91 -2.47 13.18
C THR A 320 4.18 -1.71 13.53
N GLY A 321 5.06 -1.49 12.56
CA GLY A 321 6.31 -0.81 12.83
C GLY A 321 7.51 -1.73 13.02
N LYS A 322 7.30 -3.04 13.09
CA LYS A 322 8.23 -4.04 13.64
C LYS A 322 8.75 -4.97 12.55
N LEU A 323 9.82 -4.56 11.89
CA LEU A 323 10.52 -5.39 10.90
C LEU A 323 11.70 -6.09 11.56
N ASP A 324 11.59 -7.40 11.78
CA ASP A 324 12.69 -8.23 12.27
C ASP A 324 13.28 -9.02 11.10
N ALA A 325 14.54 -8.72 10.76
CA ALA A 325 15.22 -9.21 9.56
C ALA A 325 16.60 -9.82 9.88
N PRO A 326 16.68 -10.86 10.72
CA PRO A 326 17.91 -11.60 10.95
C PRO A 326 18.45 -12.19 9.64
N ALA A 327 19.75 -12.48 9.63
CA ALA A 327 20.38 -13.12 8.47
C ALA A 327 19.77 -14.49 8.18
N LEU A 328 19.59 -14.79 6.89
CA LEU A 328 19.22 -16.12 6.42
C LEU A 328 20.25 -17.15 6.84
N ARG A 329 19.79 -18.39 7.03
CA ARG A 329 20.64 -19.54 7.37
C ARG A 329 20.55 -20.57 6.28
N ALA A 330 21.70 -21.10 5.86
CA ALA A 330 21.75 -22.20 4.90
C ALA A 330 22.31 -23.42 5.61
N THR A 331 21.64 -24.55 5.45
CA THR A 331 22.00 -25.79 6.12
C THR A 331 21.96 -26.98 5.19
N LEU A 332 22.87 -27.92 5.40
CA LEU A 332 22.88 -29.22 4.76
C LEU A 332 22.22 -30.24 5.70
N ARG A 333 21.06 -30.78 5.32
CA ARG A 333 20.39 -31.84 6.08
C ARG A 333 20.82 -33.20 5.53
N PRO A 334 21.58 -34.01 6.28
CA PRO A 334 22.05 -35.30 5.80
C PRO A 334 20.89 -36.23 5.43
N GLY A 335 21.04 -36.95 4.33
CA GLY A 335 20.15 -38.06 3.97
C GLY A 335 20.40 -39.28 4.87
N THR A 336 19.47 -40.23 4.86
CA THR A 336 19.66 -41.52 5.54
C THR A 336 20.52 -42.47 4.69
N GLY A 337 21.60 -43.00 5.27
CA GLY A 337 22.51 -43.91 4.55
C GLY A 337 23.24 -43.20 3.41
N ASP A 338 23.23 -43.79 2.21
CA ASP A 338 23.90 -43.23 1.00
C ASP A 338 23.04 -42.21 0.24
N ALA A 339 21.94 -41.75 0.84
CA ALA A 339 21.07 -40.74 0.26
C ALA A 339 21.76 -39.38 0.19
N ALA A 340 21.43 -38.59 -0.85
CA ALA A 340 21.89 -37.22 -0.94
C ALA A 340 21.38 -36.38 0.25
N ALA A 341 22.15 -35.38 0.63
CA ALA A 341 21.77 -34.42 1.64
C ALA A 341 21.00 -33.25 1.00
N ASP A 342 19.95 -32.79 1.66
CA ASP A 342 19.17 -31.63 1.20
C ASP A 342 19.89 -30.34 1.56
N VAL A 343 19.91 -29.39 0.63
CA VAL A 343 20.39 -28.03 0.86
C VAL A 343 19.18 -27.15 1.14
N LEU A 344 19.12 -26.59 2.34
CA LEU A 344 17.98 -25.84 2.84
C LEU A 344 18.39 -24.39 3.11
N ILE A 345 17.50 -23.45 2.82
CA ILE A 345 17.56 -22.08 3.35
C ILE A 345 16.44 -21.90 4.37
N ASP A 346 16.76 -21.31 5.50
CA ASP A 346 15.86 -20.98 6.61
C ASP A 346 15.80 -19.45 6.78
N ASN A 347 14.60 -18.90 6.80
CA ASN A 347 14.33 -17.52 7.18
C ASN A 347 13.76 -17.49 8.61
N PRO A 348 14.61 -17.26 9.63
CA PRO A 348 14.11 -17.15 11.00
C PRO A 348 13.41 -15.82 11.28
N GLY A 349 13.49 -14.86 10.35
CA GLY A 349 12.99 -13.50 10.52
C GLY A 349 11.48 -13.35 10.46
N GLY A 350 11.01 -12.22 10.99
CA GLY A 350 9.61 -11.80 10.94
C GLY A 350 9.20 -11.11 9.65
N ILE A 351 10.12 -11.01 8.68
CA ILE A 351 9.84 -10.48 7.34
C ILE A 351 10.39 -11.42 6.25
N ASP A 352 9.80 -11.33 5.07
CA ASP A 352 10.24 -12.01 3.87
C ASP A 352 11.62 -11.49 3.47
N ALA A 353 12.48 -12.40 3.10
CA ALA A 353 13.87 -12.10 2.75
C ALA A 353 14.10 -12.31 1.24
N VAL A 354 14.97 -11.48 0.67
CA VAL A 354 15.49 -11.71 -0.68
C VAL A 354 16.26 -13.02 -0.69
N ALA A 355 16.06 -13.82 -1.73
CA ALA A 355 16.77 -15.07 -1.89
C ALA A 355 18.27 -14.82 -2.08
N PRO A 356 19.15 -15.61 -1.45
CA PRO A 356 20.58 -15.50 -1.69
C PRO A 356 20.99 -15.65 -3.15
N VAL A 357 22.04 -14.93 -3.53
CA VAL A 357 22.63 -15.04 -4.87
C VAL A 357 23.33 -16.40 -5.03
N ALA A 358 23.95 -16.91 -3.97
CA ALA A 358 24.47 -18.27 -3.96
C ALA A 358 24.58 -18.86 -2.55
N VAL A 359 24.60 -20.20 -2.50
CA VAL A 359 24.95 -21.00 -1.34
C VAL A 359 26.11 -21.91 -1.72
N ARG A 360 27.22 -21.80 -0.98
CA ARG A 360 28.43 -22.61 -1.22
C ARG A 360 28.28 -23.96 -0.53
N LEU A 361 28.51 -25.05 -1.26
CA LEU A 361 28.48 -26.40 -0.71
C LEU A 361 29.82 -26.74 -0.05
N PRO A 362 29.84 -27.68 0.91
CA PRO A 362 31.08 -28.12 1.52
C PRO A 362 32.12 -28.62 0.51
N HIS A 363 33.40 -28.47 0.85
CA HIS A 363 34.47 -29.04 0.06
C HIS A 363 34.34 -30.57 -0.01
N GLY A 364 34.57 -31.15 -1.19
CA GLY A 364 34.44 -32.59 -1.44
C GLY A 364 33.03 -33.06 -1.79
N CYS A 365 32.04 -32.16 -1.89
CA CYS A 365 30.77 -32.53 -2.52
C CYS A 365 30.96 -32.68 -4.03
N ASP A 366 30.66 -33.88 -4.56
CA ASP A 366 31.02 -34.24 -5.93
C ASP A 366 29.87 -34.09 -6.92
N VAL A 367 28.64 -34.25 -6.44
CA VAL A 367 27.40 -34.20 -7.24
C VAL A 367 26.37 -33.36 -6.49
N ALA A 368 25.76 -32.40 -7.18
CA ALA A 368 24.67 -31.60 -6.65
C ALA A 368 23.74 -31.15 -7.77
N ASP A 369 22.50 -30.84 -7.41
CA ASP A 369 21.55 -30.19 -8.30
C ASP A 369 20.71 -29.16 -7.53
N GLY A 370 20.21 -28.15 -8.24
CA GLY A 370 19.42 -27.06 -7.69
C GLY A 370 17.93 -27.21 -7.98
N VAL A 371 17.10 -26.67 -7.09
CA VAL A 371 15.64 -26.55 -7.27
C VAL A 371 15.17 -25.15 -6.86
N ASP A 372 13.90 -24.83 -7.09
CA ASP A 372 13.26 -23.55 -6.72
C ASP A 372 14.04 -22.30 -7.21
N GLY A 373 14.55 -22.37 -8.44
CA GLY A 373 15.25 -21.25 -9.10
C GLY A 373 16.76 -21.19 -8.85
N TYR A 374 17.32 -22.19 -8.17
CA TYR A 374 18.78 -22.40 -8.07
C TYR A 374 19.28 -23.41 -9.10
N VAL A 375 20.50 -23.20 -9.57
CA VAL A 375 21.23 -24.15 -10.43
C VAL A 375 22.62 -24.40 -9.88
N VAL A 376 23.15 -25.60 -10.10
CA VAL A 376 24.54 -25.90 -9.71
C VAL A 376 25.52 -25.17 -10.62
N ARG A 377 26.56 -24.59 -10.01
CA ARG A 377 27.73 -24.04 -10.70
C ARG A 377 28.99 -24.64 -10.08
N ARG A 378 29.85 -25.19 -10.93
CA ARG A 378 31.19 -25.62 -10.55
C ARG A 378 32.16 -24.43 -10.65
N THR A 379 32.98 -24.28 -9.62
CA THR A 379 34.02 -23.27 -9.47
C THR A 379 35.33 -23.96 -9.09
N ASP A 380 36.44 -23.24 -9.10
CA ASP A 380 37.73 -23.79 -8.67
C ASP A 380 37.71 -24.20 -7.19
N ASP A 381 36.88 -23.53 -6.37
CA ASP A 381 36.72 -23.78 -4.93
C ASP A 381 35.66 -24.85 -4.60
N GLY A 382 35.04 -25.48 -5.61
CA GLY A 382 34.01 -26.52 -5.45
C GLY A 382 32.66 -26.17 -6.07
N LEU A 383 31.58 -26.70 -5.49
CA LEU A 383 30.21 -26.54 -6.00
C LEU A 383 29.45 -25.44 -5.25
N GLU A 384 28.72 -24.60 -6.00
CA GLU A 384 27.78 -23.62 -5.45
C GLU A 384 26.39 -23.83 -6.08
N LEU A 385 25.33 -23.62 -5.30
CA LEU A 385 23.98 -23.41 -5.82
C LEU A 385 23.77 -21.92 -6.04
N VAL A 386 23.51 -21.50 -7.27
CA VAL A 386 23.43 -20.09 -7.68
C VAL A 386 22.00 -19.77 -8.10
N SER A 387 21.47 -18.67 -7.58
CA SER A 387 20.15 -18.18 -7.97
C SER A 387 20.16 -17.72 -9.43
N ARG A 388 19.19 -18.21 -10.21
CA ARG A 388 18.86 -17.69 -11.55
C ARG A 388 17.54 -16.95 -11.55
N GLN A 389 16.56 -17.47 -10.80
CA GLN A 389 15.23 -16.88 -10.61
C GLN A 389 14.67 -17.32 -9.25
N ALA A 390 15.51 -17.36 -8.21
CA ALA A 390 15.04 -17.78 -6.88
C ALA A 390 14.04 -16.76 -6.32
N ARG A 391 12.91 -17.28 -5.84
CA ARG A 391 11.83 -16.46 -5.27
C ARG A 391 12.20 -16.01 -3.85
N PRO A 392 11.70 -14.86 -3.38
CA PRO A 392 11.82 -14.46 -1.98
C PRO A 392 11.42 -15.61 -1.02
N LEU A 393 12.08 -15.64 0.14
CA LEU A 393 11.83 -16.62 1.18
C LEU A 393 10.90 -16.00 2.24
N PRO A 394 9.65 -16.50 2.39
CA PRO A 394 8.71 -15.98 3.38
C PRO A 394 9.27 -16.01 4.79
N ALA A 395 8.80 -15.09 5.63
CA ALA A 395 9.08 -15.08 7.07
C ALA A 395 8.77 -16.46 7.71
N HIS A 396 9.64 -16.92 8.59
CA HIS A 396 9.53 -18.18 9.33
C HIS A 396 9.40 -19.45 8.44
N VAL A 397 9.87 -19.39 7.20
CA VAL A 397 9.85 -20.53 6.27
C VAL A 397 11.24 -21.08 6.03
N GLN A 398 11.33 -22.40 6.06
CA GLN A 398 12.46 -23.16 5.54
C GLN A 398 12.11 -23.75 4.17
N ARG A 399 13.03 -23.65 3.22
CA ARG A 399 12.83 -24.12 1.85
C ARG A 399 14.04 -24.92 1.34
N PRO A 400 13.81 -26.11 0.74
CA PRO A 400 14.86 -26.80 -0.01
C PRO A 400 15.18 -26.05 -1.30
N ILE A 401 16.47 -25.87 -1.57
CA ILE A 401 16.99 -25.21 -2.78
C ILE A 401 17.82 -26.14 -3.66
N GLY A 402 18.04 -27.38 -3.22
CA GLY A 402 18.78 -28.37 -3.96
C GLY A 402 19.15 -29.56 -3.08
N TRP A 403 19.98 -30.42 -3.63
CA TRP A 403 20.57 -31.56 -2.91
C TRP A 403 22.02 -31.74 -3.34
N ALA A 404 22.82 -32.37 -2.47
CA ALA A 404 24.23 -32.66 -2.74
C ALA A 404 24.65 -34.00 -2.13
N ARG A 405 25.56 -34.71 -2.80
CA ARG A 405 26.31 -35.82 -2.23
C ARG A 405 27.63 -35.28 -1.69
N CYS A 406 27.77 -35.32 -0.38
CA CYS A 406 28.92 -34.80 0.33
C CYS A 406 29.54 -35.90 1.22
N PRO A 407 30.84 -35.81 1.53
CA PRO A 407 31.51 -36.78 2.40
C PRO A 407 30.89 -36.84 3.80
N ALA A 408 31.03 -37.97 4.46
CA ALA A 408 30.65 -38.09 5.87
C ALA A 408 31.41 -37.05 6.71
N GLY A 409 30.70 -36.37 7.63
CA GLY A 409 31.27 -35.32 8.48
C GLY A 409 31.37 -33.93 7.84
N SER A 410 30.80 -33.72 6.65
CA SER A 410 30.72 -32.37 6.07
C SER A 410 30.00 -31.38 7.00
N PRO A 411 30.45 -30.10 7.03
CA PRO A 411 29.77 -29.04 7.77
C PRO A 411 28.29 -28.92 7.42
N VAL A 412 27.44 -28.84 8.44
CA VAL A 412 25.99 -28.69 8.31
C VAL A 412 25.59 -27.24 8.05
N THR A 413 26.37 -26.26 8.50
CA THR A 413 26.12 -24.84 8.21
C THR A 413 26.86 -24.42 6.94
N LEU A 414 26.14 -23.75 6.05
CA LEU A 414 26.62 -23.36 4.73
C LEU A 414 26.81 -21.85 4.63
N SER A 415 27.75 -21.44 3.78
CA SER A 415 28.01 -20.02 3.53
C SER A 415 27.06 -19.48 2.47
N ILE A 416 26.50 -18.31 2.76
CA ILE A 416 25.54 -17.62 1.90
C ILE A 416 26.20 -16.37 1.30
N ARG A 417 26.01 -16.15 0.00
CA ARG A 417 26.31 -14.86 -0.65
C ARG A 417 25.01 -14.11 -0.89
N ALA A 418 24.83 -12.99 -0.20
CA ALA A 418 23.72 -12.06 -0.38
C ALA A 418 23.98 -11.10 -1.55
N GLU A 419 22.92 -10.45 -2.04
CA GLU A 419 23.00 -9.42 -3.06
C GLU A 419 23.79 -8.19 -2.53
N GLY A 420 24.76 -7.68 -3.31
CA GLY A 420 25.61 -6.56 -2.91
C GLY A 420 26.78 -6.88 -1.97
N ALA A 421 27.00 -8.14 -1.59
CA ALA A 421 28.21 -8.54 -0.86
C ALA A 421 29.44 -8.54 -1.82
N PRO A 422 30.59 -7.94 -1.43
CA PRO A 422 31.77 -7.94 -2.28
C PRO A 422 32.25 -9.36 -2.58
N LEU A 423 32.83 -9.54 -3.78
CA LEU A 423 33.62 -10.72 -4.11
C LEU A 423 34.83 -10.72 -3.18
N SER A 424 34.81 -11.57 -2.14
CA SER A 424 36.00 -11.88 -1.36
C SER A 424 36.84 -12.91 -2.09
#